data_AF-T0J700-F1
#
_entry.id   AF-T0J700-F1
#
_cell.length_a   1.000
_cell.length_b   1.000
_cell.length_c   1.000
_cell.angle_alpha   90.00
_cell.angle_beta   90.00
_cell.angle_gamma   90.00
#
_symmetry.space_group_name_H-M   'P 1'
#
loop_
_entity.id
_entity.type
_entity.pdbx_description
1 polymer ?
#
loop_
_entity_poly.entity_id
_entity_poly.type
_entity_poly.pdbx_seq_one_letter_code
_entity_poly.pdbx_strand_id
1 'polypeptide(L)'
;MPSFTIETSYRIPVYRQRRYAANSLAEACRLAIEDDDWEGSREDFECAGETHVTGAWPGAVDPYSVPLLPIPSQFDETVQRKADHFAELLAQLSSVAQPTGLSAHDFGRWLPAAQSAVRKANAIVAGARDPDAGGPS
;
A
#
# COMPACT_ATOMS: atom_id res chain seq x y z
N MET A 1 -1.05 14.90 29.48
CA MET A 1 -1.40 14.40 28.14
C MET A 1 -0.35 13.39 27.73
N PRO A 2 -0.70 12.28 27.05
CA PRO A 2 0.31 11.39 26.49
C PRO A 2 1.10 12.11 25.38
N SER A 3 2.38 11.78 25.24
CA SER A 3 3.24 12.22 24.14
C SER A 3 3.68 11.01 23.30
N PHE A 4 4.03 11.27 22.04
CA PHE A 4 4.49 10.27 21.09
C PHE A 4 5.60 10.86 20.24
N THR A 5 6.63 10.07 19.96
CA THR A 5 7.59 10.36 18.89
C THR A 5 7.06 9.73 17.60
N ILE A 6 6.94 10.51 16.53
CA ILE A 6 6.41 10.07 15.22
C ILE A 6 7.47 10.33 14.15
N GLU A 7 7.76 9.32 13.34
CA GLU A 7 8.60 9.43 12.15
C GLU A 7 7.70 9.39 10.91
N THR A 8 7.89 10.36 10.02
CA THR A 8 7.21 10.45 8.73
C THR A 8 8.21 10.46 7.60
N SER A 9 7.87 9.81 6.50
CA SER A 9 8.67 9.77 5.29
C SER A 9 7.79 9.95 4.05
N TYR A 10 8.41 10.14 2.89
CA TYR A 10 7.76 10.08 1.58
C TYR A 10 8.76 9.51 0.57
N ARG A 11 8.25 8.81 -0.44
CA ARG A 11 9.11 8.24 -1.50
C ARG A 11 9.47 9.30 -2.53
N ILE A 12 10.75 9.42 -2.86
CA ILE A 12 11.24 10.28 -3.95
C ILE A 12 11.55 9.38 -5.16
N PRO A 13 10.86 9.55 -6.30
CA PRO A 13 11.24 8.86 -7.52
C PRO A 13 12.65 9.28 -7.96
N VAL A 14 13.43 8.28 -8.37
CA VAL A 14 14.72 8.50 -9.02
C VAL A 14 14.60 8.01 -10.45
N TYR A 15 14.96 8.86 -11.41
CA TYR A 15 14.90 8.52 -12.84
C TYR A 15 16.25 8.70 -13.50
N ARG A 16 16.45 7.97 -14.60
CA ARG A 16 17.56 8.17 -15.54
C ARG A 16 17.02 8.25 -16.96
N GLN A 17 17.72 8.97 -17.83
CA GLN A 17 17.36 9.10 -19.25
C GLN A 17 18.54 8.63 -20.10
N ARG A 18 18.32 7.58 -20.89
CA ARG A 18 19.33 6.96 -21.76
C ARG A 18 18.70 6.52 -23.08
N ARG A 19 19.52 6.39 -24.11
CA ARG A 19 19.11 5.90 -25.43
C ARG A 19 19.53 4.44 -25.57
N TYR A 20 18.61 3.59 -26.01
CA TYR A 20 18.85 2.18 -26.27
C TYR A 20 18.57 1.87 -27.75
N ALA A 21 19.53 1.29 -28.45
CA ALA A 21 19.35 0.83 -29.83
C ALA A 21 18.76 -0.58 -29.80
N ALA A 22 17.58 -0.75 -30.40
CA ALA A 22 16.86 -2.02 -30.45
C ALA A 22 15.94 -2.08 -31.67
N ASN A 23 15.51 -3.28 -32.04
CA ASN A 23 14.61 -3.49 -33.18
C ASN A 23 13.14 -3.17 -32.85
N SER A 24 12.81 -3.01 -31.56
CA SER A 24 11.47 -2.66 -31.09
C SER A 24 11.51 -1.91 -29.75
N LEU A 25 10.41 -1.22 -29.42
CA LEU A 25 10.23 -0.59 -28.13
C LEU A 25 10.30 -1.60 -26.97
N ALA A 26 9.68 -2.78 -27.13
CA ALA A 26 9.68 -3.80 -26.08
C ALA A 26 11.08 -4.37 -25.80
N GLU A 27 11.93 -4.46 -26.83
CA GLU A 27 13.34 -4.81 -26.66
C GLU A 27 14.13 -3.68 -26.00
N ALA A 28 13.95 -2.41 -26.42
CA ALA A 28 14.57 -1.26 -25.77
C ALA A 28 14.18 -1.13 -24.29
N CYS A 29 12.92 -1.36 -23.93
CA CYS A 29 12.47 -1.35 -22.54
C CYS A 29 13.11 -2.47 -21.71
N ARG A 30 13.29 -3.67 -22.28
CA ARG A 30 13.99 -4.76 -21.57
C ARG A 30 15.45 -4.39 -21.32
N LEU A 31 16.15 -3.88 -22.33
CA LEU A 31 17.51 -3.37 -22.16
C LEU A 31 17.58 -2.28 -21.08
N ALA A 32 16.60 -1.37 -21.05
CA ALA A 32 16.53 -0.31 -20.05
C ALA A 32 16.28 -0.81 -18.62
N ILE A 33 15.63 -1.97 -18.43
CA ILE A 33 15.41 -2.59 -17.12
C ILE A 33 16.63 -3.42 -16.68
N GLU A 34 17.30 -4.08 -17.64
CA GLU A 34 18.49 -4.89 -17.40
C GLU A 34 19.75 -4.05 -17.13
N ASP A 35 19.79 -2.81 -17.64
CA ASP A 35 20.87 -1.86 -17.38
C ASP A 35 20.93 -1.49 -15.89
N ASP A 36 21.99 -1.85 -15.20
CA ASP A 36 22.18 -1.57 -13.77
C ASP A 36 22.98 -0.29 -13.50
N ASP A 37 23.38 0.43 -14.55
CA ASP A 37 24.16 1.66 -14.44
C ASP A 37 23.25 2.89 -14.23
N TRP A 38 23.25 3.38 -12.98
CA TRP A 38 22.47 4.54 -12.56
C TRP A 38 23.25 5.86 -12.62
N GLU A 39 24.40 5.91 -13.30
CA GLU A 39 25.14 7.15 -13.50
C GLU A 39 24.27 8.21 -14.21
N GLY A 40 24.28 9.43 -13.68
CA GLY A 40 23.49 10.55 -14.19
C GLY A 40 22.00 10.50 -13.83
N SER A 41 21.59 9.59 -12.94
CA SER A 41 20.26 9.60 -12.35
C SER A 41 19.95 10.88 -11.57
N ARG A 42 18.67 11.20 -11.46
CA ARG A 42 18.16 12.41 -10.81
C ARG A 42 16.96 12.08 -9.95
N GLU A 43 16.89 12.75 -8.80
CA GLU A 43 15.72 12.77 -7.94
C GLU A 43 14.65 13.69 -8.53
N ASP A 44 13.39 13.27 -8.47
CA ASP A 44 12.24 14.05 -8.89
C ASP A 44 11.39 14.44 -7.68
N PHE A 45 11.69 15.60 -7.10
CA PHE A 45 10.97 16.13 -5.95
C PHE A 45 9.56 16.63 -6.30
N GLU A 46 9.32 17.01 -7.56
CA GLU A 46 8.00 17.47 -8.02
C GLU A 46 7.00 16.31 -8.12
N CYS A 47 7.51 15.08 -8.30
CA CYS A 47 6.73 13.85 -8.31
C CYS A 47 6.86 13.03 -7.02
N ALA A 48 7.25 13.64 -5.90
CA ALA A 48 7.34 12.97 -4.61
C ALA A 48 6.00 12.33 -4.20
N GLY A 49 6.09 11.17 -3.55
CA GLY A 49 4.94 10.43 -3.02
C GLY A 49 4.27 11.11 -1.81
N GLU A 50 3.21 10.48 -1.31
CA GLU A 50 2.49 10.95 -0.13
C GLU A 50 3.36 10.83 1.13
N THR A 51 3.31 11.85 2.00
CA THR A 51 3.88 11.73 3.34
C THR A 51 3.09 10.72 4.16
N HIS A 52 3.78 9.75 4.74
CA HIS A 52 3.22 8.65 5.50
C HIS A 52 4.04 8.40 6.77
N VAL A 53 3.44 7.69 7.73
CA VAL A 53 4.10 7.38 9.01
C VAL A 53 4.90 6.08 8.87
N THR A 54 6.19 6.13 9.16
CA THR A 54 7.08 4.95 9.13
C THR A 54 7.48 4.47 10.52
N GLY A 55 7.31 5.32 11.54
CA GLY A 55 7.65 4.99 12.92
C GLY A 55 6.76 5.71 13.94
N ALA A 56 6.45 5.03 15.03
CA ALA A 56 5.73 5.60 16.17
C ALA A 56 6.25 4.97 17.47
N TRP A 57 6.52 5.79 18.48
CA TRP A 57 7.02 5.33 19.78
C TRP A 57 6.31 6.05 20.95
N PRO A 58 6.22 5.40 22.13
CA PRO A 58 5.59 6.01 23.30
C PRO A 58 6.49 7.06 23.94
N GLY A 59 5.92 8.22 24.26
CA GLY A 59 6.64 9.28 24.96
C GLY A 59 7.63 10.05 24.08
N ALA A 60 8.48 10.84 24.72
CA ALA A 60 9.63 11.48 24.08
C ALA A 60 10.85 10.57 24.25
N VAL A 61 10.99 9.62 23.34
CA VAL A 61 12.08 8.64 23.31
C VAL A 61 12.90 8.81 22.04
N ASP A 62 14.18 8.43 22.12
CA ASP A 62 15.03 8.32 20.94
C ASP A 62 14.48 7.22 20.02
N PRO A 63 14.23 7.48 18.74
CA PRO A 63 13.80 6.46 17.79
C PRO A 63 14.70 5.23 17.83
N TYR A 64 14.10 4.04 17.63
CA TYR A 64 14.79 2.73 17.65
C TYR A 64 15.41 2.30 18.99
N SER A 65 15.36 3.13 20.03
CA SER A 65 15.76 2.72 21.39
C SER A 65 14.71 1.83 22.08
N VAL A 66 13.46 1.90 21.62
CA VAL A 66 12.33 1.09 22.10
C VAL A 66 11.52 0.53 20.91
N PRO A 67 10.73 -0.53 21.10
CA PRO A 67 9.90 -1.09 20.03
C PRO A 67 8.90 -0.10 19.45
N LEU A 68 8.61 -0.24 18.15
CA LEU A 68 7.58 0.56 17.47
C LEU A 68 6.17 0.19 17.98
N LEU A 69 5.33 1.20 18.09
CA LEU A 69 3.89 1.04 18.20
C LEU A 69 3.31 0.59 16.85
N PRO A 70 2.24 -0.23 16.84
CA PRO A 70 1.56 -0.57 15.61
C PRO A 70 0.93 0.70 15.00
N ILE A 71 1.30 0.98 13.75
CA ILE A 71 0.78 2.12 13.00
C ILE A 71 -0.48 1.67 12.25
N PRO A 72 -1.62 2.35 12.42
CA PRO A 72 -2.82 2.05 11.64
C PRO A 72 -2.60 2.29 10.14
N SER A 73 -3.05 1.36 9.28
CA SER A 73 -2.81 1.42 7.82
C SER A 73 -3.36 2.66 7.13
N GLN A 74 -4.28 3.39 7.75
CA GLN A 74 -4.77 4.68 7.24
C GLN A 74 -3.69 5.78 7.17
N PHE A 75 -2.54 5.58 7.82
CA PHE A 75 -1.39 6.50 7.81
C PHE A 75 -0.28 6.08 6.82
N ASP A 76 -0.48 4.99 6.07
CA ASP A 76 0.39 4.58 4.97
C ASP A 76 0.05 5.32 3.68
N GLU A 77 0.97 5.31 2.71
CA GLU A 77 0.70 5.84 1.36
C GLU A 77 -0.50 5.14 0.73
N THR A 78 -1.35 5.89 0.01
CA THR A 78 -2.53 5.35 -0.66
C THR A 78 -2.19 4.18 -1.59
N VAL A 79 -1.05 4.24 -2.29
CA VAL A 79 -0.60 3.13 -3.15
C VAL A 79 -0.28 1.88 -2.35
N GLN A 80 0.41 2.02 -1.20
CA GLN A 80 0.72 0.89 -0.33
C GLN A 80 -0.55 0.29 0.28
N ARG A 81 -1.48 1.15 0.73
CA ARG A 81 -2.79 0.72 1.24
C ARG A 81 -3.57 -0.11 0.21
N LYS A 82 -3.53 0.29 -1.07
CA LYS A 82 -4.15 -0.49 -2.17
C LYS A 82 -3.45 -1.83 -2.37
N ALA A 83 -2.12 -1.84 -2.37
CA ALA A 83 -1.32 -3.05 -2.56
C ALA A 83 -1.56 -4.07 -1.43
N ASP A 84 -1.51 -3.62 -0.17
CA ASP A 84 -1.71 -4.48 0.99
C ASP A 84 -3.14 -5.01 1.06
N HIS A 85 -4.13 -4.20 0.66
CA HIS A 85 -5.54 -4.60 0.64
C HIS A 85 -5.91 -5.47 -0.57
N PHE A 86 -5.07 -5.57 -1.60
CA PHE A 86 -5.34 -6.35 -2.80
C PHE A 86 -5.51 -7.84 -2.50
N ALA A 87 -4.65 -8.39 -1.64
CA ALA A 87 -4.71 -9.82 -1.27
C ALA A 87 -6.04 -10.17 -0.58
N GLU A 88 -6.54 -9.28 0.29
CA GLU A 88 -7.84 -9.43 0.94
C GLU A 88 -8.98 -9.43 -0.07
N LEU A 89 -9.02 -8.44 -0.97
CA LEU A 89 -10.05 -8.37 -2.02
C LEU A 89 -10.01 -9.59 -2.94
N LEU A 90 -8.82 -10.05 -3.31
CA LEU A 90 -8.65 -11.25 -4.13
C LEU A 90 -9.19 -12.48 -3.40
N ALA A 91 -8.89 -12.65 -2.10
CA ALA A 91 -9.41 -13.77 -1.31
C ALA A 91 -10.95 -13.77 -1.28
N GLN A 92 -11.57 -12.60 -1.11
CA GLN A 92 -13.04 -12.47 -1.14
C GLN A 92 -13.62 -12.84 -2.51
N LEU A 93 -13.00 -12.39 -3.60
CA LEU A 93 -13.43 -12.71 -4.98
C LEU A 93 -13.23 -14.19 -5.31
N SER A 94 -12.08 -14.76 -4.94
CA SER A 94 -11.77 -16.17 -5.16
C SER A 94 -12.74 -17.10 -4.43
N SER A 95 -13.25 -16.68 -3.27
CA SER A 95 -14.23 -17.46 -2.51
C SER A 95 -15.55 -17.65 -3.27
N VAL A 96 -16.03 -16.61 -3.96
CA VAL A 96 -17.29 -16.68 -4.74
C VAL A 96 -17.10 -17.15 -6.18
N ALA A 97 -15.91 -17.02 -6.74
CA ALA A 97 -15.60 -17.43 -8.11
C ALA A 97 -15.44 -18.96 -8.29
N GLN A 98 -15.71 -19.76 -7.26
CA GLN A 98 -15.63 -21.22 -7.34
C GLN A 98 -16.74 -21.78 -8.27
N PRO A 99 -16.50 -22.87 -9.02
CA PRO A 99 -17.48 -23.42 -9.97
C PRO A 99 -18.86 -23.74 -9.35
N THR A 100 -18.87 -24.18 -8.10
CA THR A 100 -20.10 -24.49 -7.34
C THR A 100 -20.63 -23.30 -6.53
N GLY A 101 -19.91 -22.18 -6.53
CA GLY A 101 -20.16 -21.04 -5.66
C GLY A 101 -20.01 -21.36 -4.17
N LEU A 102 -20.57 -20.50 -3.32
CA LEU A 102 -20.62 -20.68 -1.87
C LEU A 102 -21.91 -21.39 -1.45
N SER A 103 -21.81 -22.25 -0.43
CA SER A 103 -22.99 -22.77 0.26
C SER A 103 -23.72 -21.64 1.00
N ALA A 104 -25.00 -21.81 1.33
CA ALA A 104 -25.75 -20.80 2.10
C ALA A 104 -25.10 -20.49 3.47
N HIS A 105 -24.52 -21.51 4.11
CA HIS A 105 -23.80 -21.35 5.37
C HIS A 105 -22.52 -20.52 5.18
N ASP A 106 -21.72 -20.84 4.16
CA ASP A 106 -20.44 -20.16 3.92
C ASP A 106 -20.65 -18.73 3.40
N PHE A 107 -21.70 -18.53 2.61
CA PHE A 107 -22.15 -17.20 2.19
C PHE A 107 -22.46 -16.30 3.40
N GLY A 108 -23.14 -16.84 4.42
CA GLY A 108 -23.45 -16.09 5.64
C GLY A 108 -22.21 -15.64 6.42
N ARG A 109 -21.13 -16.43 6.38
CA ARG A 109 -19.83 -16.07 6.99
C ARG A 109 -19.01 -15.13 6.12
N TRP A 110 -19.05 -15.33 4.81
CA TRP A 110 -18.30 -14.56 3.82
C TRP A 110 -18.84 -13.13 3.66
N LEU A 111 -20.16 -12.95 3.57
CA LEU A 111 -20.76 -11.67 3.20
C LEU A 111 -20.34 -10.50 4.11
N PRO A 112 -20.31 -10.64 5.46
CA PRO A 112 -19.84 -9.56 6.33
C PRO A 112 -18.36 -9.20 6.12
N ALA A 113 -17.50 -10.21 5.89
CA ALA A 113 -16.08 -10.01 5.62
C ALA A 113 -15.88 -9.29 4.27
N ALA A 114 -16.56 -9.74 3.22
CA ALA A 114 -16.55 -9.11 1.91
C ALA A 114 -17.06 -7.66 1.95
N GLN A 115 -18.15 -7.39 2.67
CA GLN A 115 -18.65 -6.03 2.86
C GLN A 115 -17.65 -5.14 3.59
N SER A 116 -16.96 -5.67 4.60
CA SER A 116 -15.91 -4.93 5.31
C SER A 116 -14.73 -4.60 4.40
N ALA A 117 -14.26 -5.59 3.63
CA ALA A 117 -13.19 -5.41 2.66
C ALA A 117 -13.57 -4.37 1.59
N VAL A 118 -14.81 -4.38 1.10
CA VAL A 118 -15.30 -3.38 0.14
C VAL A 118 -15.38 -1.98 0.77
N ARG A 119 -15.85 -1.84 2.02
CA ARG A 119 -15.85 -0.54 2.71
C ARG A 119 -14.44 0.02 2.86
N LYS A 120 -13.47 -0.80 3.26
CA LYS A 120 -12.07 -0.38 3.34
C LYS A 120 -11.52 0.02 1.97
N ALA A 121 -11.81 -0.75 0.92
CA ALA A 121 -11.39 -0.41 -0.45
C ALA A 121 -11.96 0.94 -0.91
N ASN A 122 -13.25 1.20 -0.67
CA ASN A 122 -13.88 2.48 -0.99
C ASN A 122 -13.25 3.63 -0.20
N ALA A 123 -12.94 3.43 1.08
CA ALA A 123 -12.25 4.44 1.89
C ALA A 123 -10.86 4.76 1.33
N ILE A 124 -10.07 3.74 0.96
CA ILE A 124 -8.74 3.93 0.35
C ILE A 124 -8.86 4.70 -0.99
N VAL A 125 -9.83 4.36 -1.84
CA VAL A 125 -10.06 5.07 -3.12
C VAL A 125 -10.42 6.54 -2.89
N ALA A 126 -11.19 6.83 -1.85
CA ALA A 126 -11.58 8.18 -1.47
C ALA A 126 -10.49 8.96 -0.70
N GLY A 127 -9.33 8.34 -0.40
CA GLY A 127 -8.31 8.91 0.48
C GLY A 127 -8.77 9.07 1.93
N ALA A 128 -9.84 8.40 2.33
CA ALA A 128 -10.42 8.47 3.66
C ALA A 128 -9.72 7.52 4.64
N ARG A 129 -9.98 7.71 5.93
CA ARG A 129 -9.56 6.80 7.00
C ARG A 129 -10.18 5.42 6.80
N ASP A 130 -9.44 4.37 7.15
CA ASP A 130 -9.99 3.01 7.20
C ASP A 130 -11.19 2.95 8.16
N PRO A 131 -12.25 2.19 7.81
CA PRO A 131 -13.39 2.01 8.70
C PRO A 131 -12.95 1.29 9.98
N ASP A 132 -13.52 1.67 11.13
CA ASP A 132 -13.26 0.96 12.38
C ASP A 132 -13.62 -0.53 12.23
N ALA A 133 -12.86 -1.41 12.89
CA ALA A 133 -12.97 -2.87 12.75
C ALA A 133 -14.32 -3.47 13.24
N GLY A 134 -15.29 -2.63 13.60
CA GLY A 134 -16.68 -3.01 13.84
C GLY A 134 -17.62 -1.90 13.38
N GLY A 135 -18.24 -2.06 12.21
CA GLY A 135 -19.46 -1.31 11.87
C GLY A 135 -20.63 -1.75 12.77
N PRO A 136 -21.66 -0.92 12.98
CA PRO A 136 -22.60 -1.03 14.10
C PRO A 136 -23.37 -2.35 14.10
N SER A 137 -23.65 -2.84 15.31
CA SER A 137 -24.55 -3.96 15.62
C SER A 137 -25.97 -3.74 15.13
#